data_AF-A0A1E8FLL3-F1
#
_entry.id   AF-A0A1E8FLL3-F1
#
_cell.length_a   1.000
_cell.length_b   1.000
_cell.length_c   1.000
_cell.angle_alpha   90.00
_cell.angle_beta   90.00
_cell.angle_gamma   90.00
#
_symmetry.space_group_name_H-M   'P 1'
#
loop_
_entity.id
_entity.type
_entity.pdbx_description
1 polymer ?
#
loop_
_entity_poly.entity_id
_entity_poly.type
_entity_poly.pdbx_seq_one_letter_code
_entity_poly.pdbx_strand_id
1 'polypeptide(L)'
;MRQLQGLPELIVTLGRRRLSAADTAAIVSVQMLSTLARPAQCLINWRPGPNSRSIDPAPGDALRVELGGRRTPLFTGEVTVVERSYGADLSQEIRVRAYDALHRLRKRQSTRLHEDVELAGLARTLCEGTGLQVSGGSAKLGQVYQCARSDLSLLVEQCARVGVYPVVDGDTLRLTTLAGEGEPVELDLGSSLHSAEIELSQEPAYLGAHTAGWHAGDAEAVEGSASGSDAKAGVSADPALASVGAGGDLLRGNEAFASGDVADGLAQAELDVRVAGQVSAVFVADGDPRLRAGGRVRVRGVAPSLEGTYTVASATHRLDSSGYETTITTRPPETPPPRQPDVFTLGVVADVDDPEERGRVRVRLPAYPPLESGWAPVLGGAAGPGKGLVLPPAPEDTVLVLLPATDPVQAIVLGGLYGRERTPDAGVNTARESRYTFRSADGQQIVLDGGARTVSFTDGHGSTVELGPEKLRITAAADLVLEAPGKAMKIRAKTVDFEEA
;
A
#
# COMPACT_ATOMS: atom_id res chain seq x y z
N MET A 1 41.08 -3.51 33.79
CA MET A 1 40.20 -4.59 34.30
C MET A 1 38.76 -4.08 34.26
N ARG A 2 37.93 -4.60 33.35
CA ARG A 2 36.53 -4.21 33.15
C ARG A 2 35.71 -4.55 34.41
N GLN A 3 34.98 -3.58 34.96
CA GLN A 3 33.82 -3.89 35.80
C GLN A 3 32.74 -4.38 34.85
N LEU A 4 32.59 -5.70 34.73
CA LEU A 4 31.39 -6.28 34.13
C LEU A 4 30.22 -5.81 34.98
N GLN A 5 29.35 -4.96 34.45
CA GLN A 5 28.05 -4.73 35.09
C GLN A 5 27.37 -6.10 35.20
N GLY A 6 27.03 -6.50 36.42
CA GLY A 6 26.32 -7.75 36.66
C GLY A 6 25.03 -7.78 35.85
N LEU A 7 24.60 -8.98 35.44
CA LEU A 7 23.31 -9.19 34.79
C LEU A 7 22.21 -8.48 35.61
N PRO A 8 21.40 -7.60 35.00
CA PRO A 8 20.29 -6.98 35.70
C PRO A 8 19.31 -8.05 36.17
N GLU A 9 18.64 -7.82 37.30
CA GLU A 9 17.60 -8.73 37.79
C GLU A 9 16.49 -8.83 36.73
N LEU A 10 16.31 -10.02 36.17
CA LEU A 10 15.30 -10.26 35.14
C LEU A 10 13.98 -10.66 35.79
N ILE A 11 12.90 -9.99 35.43
CA ILE A 11 11.55 -10.32 35.88
C ILE A 11 10.73 -10.71 34.65
N VAL A 12 10.37 -11.99 34.56
CA VAL A 12 9.55 -12.53 33.47
C VAL A 12 8.18 -12.91 34.01
N THR A 13 7.14 -12.42 33.34
CA THR A 13 5.75 -12.81 33.58
C THR A 13 5.22 -13.52 32.33
N LEU A 14 4.75 -14.76 32.51
CA LEU A 14 4.21 -15.62 31.46
C LEU A 14 2.76 -15.97 31.79
N GLY A 15 1.84 -15.71 30.86
CA GLY A 15 0.41 -15.76 31.09
C GLY A 15 0.02 -14.78 32.20
N ARG A 16 -0.47 -15.32 33.32
CA ARG A 16 -0.81 -14.54 34.54
C ARG A 16 0.19 -14.74 35.68
N ARG A 17 1.26 -15.52 35.45
CA ARG A 17 2.18 -15.97 36.49
C ARG A 17 3.54 -15.30 36.31
N ARG A 18 3.99 -14.61 37.35
CA ARG A 18 5.40 -14.23 37.49
C ARG A 18 6.24 -15.48 37.72
N LEU A 19 7.30 -15.65 36.94
CA LEU A 19 8.21 -16.79 37.09
C LEU A 19 8.95 -16.73 38.43
N SER A 20 9.24 -17.90 39.00
CA SER A 20 10.03 -17.99 40.24
C SER A 20 11.50 -17.65 39.96
N ALA A 21 12.28 -17.33 40.99
CA ALA A 21 13.71 -17.07 40.83
C ALA A 21 14.46 -18.26 40.19
N ALA A 22 14.05 -19.50 40.51
CA ALA A 22 14.61 -20.72 39.92
C ALA A 22 14.26 -20.86 38.43
N ASP A 23 13.04 -20.51 38.04
CA ASP A 23 12.58 -20.55 36.64
C ASP A 23 13.26 -19.46 35.80
N THR A 24 13.42 -18.26 36.35
CA THR A 24 14.18 -17.18 35.72
C THR A 24 15.66 -17.54 35.60
N ALA A 25 16.25 -18.20 36.59
CA ALA A 25 17.64 -18.66 36.53
C ALA A 25 17.87 -19.77 35.48
N ALA A 26 16.81 -20.45 35.03
CA ALA A 26 16.88 -21.43 33.94
C ALA A 26 16.87 -20.78 32.54
N ILE A 27 16.74 -19.45 32.44
CA ILE A 27 16.85 -18.71 31.19
C ILE A 27 18.33 -18.66 30.79
N VAL A 28 18.63 -19.21 29.61
CA VAL A 28 19.97 -19.17 29.01
C VAL A 28 20.20 -17.84 28.31
N SER A 29 19.19 -17.37 27.58
CA SER A 29 19.27 -16.08 26.88
C SER A 29 17.89 -15.46 26.65
N VAL A 30 17.86 -14.14 26.63
CA VAL A 30 16.74 -13.32 26.15
C VAL A 30 17.26 -12.43 25.04
N GLN A 31 16.59 -12.44 23.90
CA GLN A 31 16.84 -11.51 22.81
C GLN A 31 15.55 -10.76 22.49
N MET A 32 15.60 -9.43 22.49
CA MET A 32 14.48 -8.59 22.06
C MET A 32 14.93 -7.74 20.87
N LEU A 33 14.25 -7.91 19.74
CA LEU A 33 14.46 -7.15 18.52
C LEU A 33 13.27 -6.20 18.32
N SER A 34 13.55 -4.90 18.25
CA SER A 34 12.59 -3.88 17.82
C SER A 34 13.11 -3.20 16.57
N THR A 35 12.29 -3.10 15.54
CA THR A 35 12.65 -2.55 14.23
C THR A 35 11.50 -1.70 13.70
N LEU A 36 11.80 -0.57 13.07
CA LEU A 36 10.79 0.23 12.37
C LEU A 36 10.02 -0.61 11.35
N ALA A 37 8.71 -0.36 11.24
CA ALA A 37 7.79 -1.04 10.32
C ALA A 37 7.65 -2.56 10.50
N ARG A 38 8.08 -3.12 11.64
CA ARG A 38 7.93 -4.55 11.95
C ARG A 38 7.51 -4.75 13.41
N PRO A 39 6.62 -5.73 13.70
CA PRO A 39 6.36 -6.19 15.06
C PRO A 39 7.66 -6.54 15.79
N ALA A 40 7.83 -5.99 16.98
CA ALA A 40 8.92 -6.33 17.87
C ALA A 40 8.83 -7.81 18.26
N GLN A 41 9.98 -8.47 18.31
CA GLN A 41 10.10 -9.89 18.60
C GLN A 41 10.89 -10.07 19.89
N CYS A 42 10.42 -10.97 20.76
CA CYS A 42 11.18 -11.46 21.89
C CYS A 42 11.40 -12.97 21.74
N LEU A 43 12.65 -13.39 21.84
CA LEU A 43 13.09 -14.76 21.87
C LEU A 43 13.63 -15.07 23.27
N ILE A 44 13.05 -16.06 23.95
CA ILE A 44 13.57 -16.57 25.23
C ILE A 44 13.99 -18.01 25.03
N ASN A 45 15.21 -18.33 25.47
CA ASN A 45 15.73 -19.69 25.51
C ASN A 45 15.85 -20.18 26.95
N TRP A 46 15.15 -21.27 27.28
CA TRP A 46 15.19 -21.92 28.58
C TRP A 46 15.89 -23.27 28.50
N ARG A 47 16.67 -23.58 29.53
CA ARG A 47 17.17 -24.93 29.78
C ARG A 47 16.75 -25.39 31.19
N PRO A 48 15.54 -25.95 31.32
CA PRO A 48 15.03 -26.41 32.60
C PRO A 48 15.98 -27.44 33.23
N GLY A 49 16.26 -27.28 34.54
CA GLY A 49 16.99 -28.30 35.30
C GLY A 49 16.11 -29.51 35.64
N PRO A 50 16.68 -30.64 36.11
CA PRO A 50 15.93 -31.86 36.45
C PRO A 50 14.86 -31.65 37.56
N ASN A 51 14.99 -30.57 38.34
CA ASN A 51 14.02 -30.17 39.38
C ASN A 51 13.09 -29.03 38.93
N SER A 52 13.17 -28.56 37.67
CA SER A 52 12.26 -27.55 37.13
C SER A 52 10.92 -28.21 36.80
N ARG A 53 10.04 -28.22 37.78
CA ARG A 53 8.60 -28.41 37.53
C ARG A 53 8.01 -27.01 37.32
N SER A 54 7.38 -26.78 36.16
CA SER A 54 6.25 -25.82 35.96
C SER A 54 6.35 -24.78 34.83
N ILE A 55 7.38 -24.76 33.98
CA ILE A 55 7.37 -23.87 32.80
C ILE A 55 6.72 -24.60 31.63
N ASP A 56 5.47 -24.23 31.31
CA ASP A 56 4.69 -24.79 30.21
C ASP A 56 4.07 -23.67 29.36
N PRO A 57 4.88 -22.92 28.58
CA PRO A 57 4.39 -21.86 27.72
C PRO A 57 3.51 -22.45 26.62
N ALA A 58 2.41 -21.76 26.32
CA ALA A 58 1.54 -22.04 25.20
C ALA A 58 1.45 -20.84 24.25
N PRO A 59 1.26 -21.07 22.94
CA PRO A 59 0.86 -20.00 22.03
C PRO A 59 -0.43 -19.32 22.53
N GLY A 60 -0.43 -17.99 22.57
CA GLY A 60 -1.50 -17.17 23.13
C GLY A 60 -1.23 -16.62 24.54
N ASP A 61 -0.23 -17.14 25.25
CA ASP A 61 0.14 -16.62 26.56
C ASP A 61 0.71 -15.20 26.46
N ALA A 62 0.28 -14.32 27.37
CA ALA A 62 0.90 -13.01 27.52
C ALA A 62 2.36 -13.15 28.00
N LEU A 63 3.28 -12.41 27.41
CA LEU A 63 4.68 -12.36 27.84
C LEU A 63 5.07 -10.92 28.16
N ARG A 64 5.61 -10.72 29.36
CA ARG A 64 6.17 -9.45 29.80
C ARG A 64 7.56 -9.69 30.38
N VAL A 65 8.54 -8.93 29.88
CA VAL A 65 9.95 -8.99 30.30
C VAL A 65 10.33 -7.64 30.86
N GLU A 66 10.80 -7.62 32.11
CA GLU A 66 11.16 -6.43 32.87
C GLU A 66 12.57 -6.57 33.44
N LEU A 67 13.24 -5.43 33.62
CA LEU A 67 14.52 -5.35 34.30
C LEU A 67 14.32 -4.68 35.67
N GLY A 68 14.85 -5.30 36.72
CA GLY A 68 14.76 -4.82 38.10
C GLY A 68 15.27 -3.38 38.23
N GLY A 69 14.57 -2.58 39.04
CA GLY A 69 14.88 -1.17 39.23
C GLY A 69 14.44 -0.23 38.11
N ARG A 70 13.82 -0.75 37.03
CA ARG A 70 13.27 0.07 35.93
C ARG A 70 11.74 0.05 35.91
N ARG A 71 11.13 1.15 35.49
CA ARG A 71 9.67 1.32 35.42
C ARG A 71 9.05 0.83 34.11
N THR A 72 9.81 0.88 33.01
CA THR A 72 9.33 0.49 31.68
C THR A 72 9.73 -0.94 31.38
N PRO A 73 8.80 -1.81 30.95
CA PRO A 73 9.14 -3.16 30.53
C PRO A 73 10.05 -3.14 29.30
N LEU A 74 10.97 -4.10 29.22
CA LEU A 74 11.81 -4.31 28.04
C LEU A 74 10.97 -4.85 26.87
N PHE A 75 9.98 -5.69 27.17
CA PHE A 75 9.08 -6.26 26.17
C PHE A 75 7.70 -6.55 26.76
N THR A 76 6.66 -6.31 25.97
CA THR A 76 5.29 -6.74 26.26
C THR A 76 4.67 -7.28 24.97
N GLY A 77 4.13 -8.49 25.02
CA GLY A 77 3.56 -9.13 23.84
C GLY A 77 2.88 -10.46 24.14
N GLU A 78 2.74 -11.27 23.11
CA GLU A 78 2.06 -12.56 23.13
C GLU A 78 2.96 -13.65 22.55
N VAL A 79 3.01 -14.80 23.20
CA VAL A 79 3.72 -15.98 22.73
C VAL A 79 3.05 -16.50 21.47
N THR A 80 3.81 -16.62 20.38
CA THR A 80 3.29 -17.10 19.08
C THR A 80 3.85 -18.44 18.69
N VAL A 81 5.08 -18.75 19.11
CA VAL A 81 5.72 -20.04 18.84
C VAL A 81 6.38 -20.54 20.12
N VAL A 82 6.20 -21.84 20.37
CA VAL A 82 6.88 -22.59 21.42
C VAL A 82 7.54 -23.79 20.75
N GLU A 83 8.86 -23.87 20.84
CA GLU A 83 9.67 -24.97 20.36
C GLU A 83 10.22 -25.74 21.55
N ARG A 84 10.27 -27.07 21.41
CA ARG A 84 10.85 -27.98 22.40
C ARG A 84 11.81 -28.92 21.69
N SER A 85 13.06 -28.91 22.12
CA SER A 85 14.08 -29.85 21.66
C SER A 85 14.52 -30.73 22.83
N TYR A 86 14.83 -31.99 22.52
CA TYR A 86 15.30 -32.98 23.46
C TYR A 86 16.67 -33.51 22.99
N GLY A 87 17.69 -33.31 23.81
CA GLY A 87 19.04 -33.81 23.56
C GLY A 87 19.16 -35.32 23.81
N ALA A 88 20.21 -35.94 23.24
CA ALA A 88 20.52 -37.36 23.49
C ALA A 88 20.87 -37.64 24.96
N ASP A 89 21.27 -36.61 25.72
CA ASP A 89 21.49 -36.63 27.17
C ASP A 89 20.19 -36.45 27.98
N LEU A 90 19.03 -36.50 27.32
CA LEU A 90 17.71 -36.21 27.88
C LEU A 90 17.56 -34.76 28.38
N SER A 91 18.46 -33.85 28.00
CA SER A 91 18.28 -32.43 28.28
C SER A 91 17.11 -31.87 27.47
N GLN A 92 16.35 -30.98 28.07
CA GLN A 92 15.27 -30.26 27.41
C GLN A 92 15.69 -28.81 27.19
N GLU A 93 15.42 -28.29 26.00
CA GLU A 93 15.51 -26.86 25.68
C GLU A 93 14.13 -26.39 25.22
N ILE A 94 13.67 -25.27 25.78
CA ILE A 94 12.39 -24.64 25.42
C ILE A 94 12.70 -23.27 24.85
N ARG A 95 12.31 -23.05 23.60
CA ARG A 95 12.50 -21.78 22.92
C ARG A 95 11.15 -21.14 22.63
N VAL A 96 10.97 -19.91 23.10
CA VAL A 96 9.73 -19.16 22.92
C VAL A 96 9.96 -17.93 22.07
N ARG A 97 9.10 -17.75 21.06
CA ARG A 97 9.03 -16.54 20.24
C ARG A 97 7.71 -15.84 20.51
N ALA A 98 7.81 -14.64 21.07
CA ALA A 98 6.71 -13.74 21.29
C ALA A 98 6.81 -12.52 20.39
N TYR A 99 5.68 -11.92 20.06
CA TYR A 99 5.64 -10.65 19.35
C TYR A 99 4.73 -9.66 20.07
N ASP A 100 4.98 -8.36 19.90
CA ASP A 100 4.09 -7.30 20.37
C ASP A 100 2.68 -7.38 19.74
N ALA A 101 1.76 -6.53 20.18
CA ALA A 101 0.38 -6.55 19.69
C ALA A 101 0.24 -6.30 18.17
N LEU A 102 1.25 -5.70 17.52
CA LEU A 102 1.24 -5.41 16.08
C LEU A 102 1.26 -6.70 15.24
N HIS A 103 1.74 -7.83 15.79
CA HIS A 103 1.73 -9.11 15.08
C HIS A 103 0.31 -9.60 14.72
N ARG A 104 -0.73 -9.18 15.48
CA ARG A 104 -2.11 -9.57 15.21
C ARG A 104 -2.61 -9.05 13.87
N LEU A 105 -2.10 -7.90 13.42
CA LEU A 105 -2.42 -7.30 12.13
C LEU A 105 -1.86 -8.11 10.94
N ARG A 106 -0.88 -9.00 11.16
CA ARG A 106 -0.38 -9.91 10.09
C ARG A 106 -1.43 -10.94 9.67
N LYS A 107 -2.30 -11.34 10.60
CA LYS A 107 -3.26 -12.44 10.41
C LYS A 107 -4.62 -11.95 9.93
N ARG A 108 -4.97 -10.69 10.23
CA ARG A 108 -6.23 -10.08 9.80
C ARG A 108 -6.09 -9.61 8.37
N GLN A 109 -6.91 -10.17 7.49
CA GLN A 109 -7.04 -9.72 6.11
C GLN A 109 -8.49 -9.36 5.87
N SER A 110 -8.71 -8.28 5.13
CA SER A 110 -10.05 -7.85 4.76
C SER A 110 -10.05 -7.27 3.35
N THR A 111 -11.25 -7.21 2.77
CA THR A 111 -11.53 -6.45 1.56
C THR A 111 -12.53 -5.36 1.90
N ARG A 112 -12.11 -4.10 1.88
CA ARG A 112 -12.93 -2.94 2.27
C ARG A 112 -12.34 -1.62 1.75
N LEU A 113 -13.19 -0.61 1.66
CA LEU A 113 -12.83 0.78 1.44
C LEU A 113 -12.70 1.51 2.78
N HIS A 114 -11.63 2.28 2.94
CA HIS A 114 -11.47 3.27 4.00
C HIS A 114 -11.65 4.66 3.39
N GLU A 115 -12.74 5.34 3.73
CA GLU A 115 -13.09 6.64 3.16
C GLU A 115 -12.41 7.79 3.93
N ASP A 116 -11.82 8.72 3.18
CA ASP A 116 -11.27 10.01 3.66
C ASP A 116 -10.46 9.89 4.96
N VAL A 117 -9.39 9.07 4.91
CA VAL A 117 -8.60 8.76 6.10
C VAL A 117 -7.32 9.59 6.18
N GLU A 118 -7.12 10.20 7.34
CA GLU A 118 -5.79 10.53 7.84
C GLU A 118 -5.07 9.24 8.25
N LEU A 119 -3.74 9.21 8.13
CA LEU A 119 -2.94 8.03 8.47
C LEU A 119 -3.17 7.56 9.92
N ALA A 120 -3.28 8.49 10.86
CA ALA A 120 -3.61 8.19 12.25
C ALA A 120 -5.00 7.54 12.39
N GLY A 121 -5.98 8.01 11.61
CA GLY A 121 -7.33 7.44 11.55
C GLY A 121 -7.30 6.01 11.04
N LEU A 122 -6.63 5.77 9.90
CA LEU A 122 -6.43 4.43 9.34
C LEU A 122 -5.74 3.50 10.36
N ALA A 123 -4.66 3.95 10.99
CA ALA A 123 -3.93 3.17 11.98
C ALA A 123 -4.81 2.80 13.20
N ARG A 124 -5.69 3.69 13.66
CA ARG A 124 -6.64 3.39 14.75
C ARG A 124 -7.62 2.29 14.34
N THR A 125 -8.23 2.42 13.16
CA THR A 125 -9.16 1.42 12.62
C THR A 125 -8.50 0.04 12.47
N LEU A 126 -7.27 -0.02 11.98
CA LEU A 126 -6.53 -1.27 11.82
C LEU A 126 -6.07 -1.87 13.16
N CYS A 127 -5.86 -1.05 14.18
CA CYS A 127 -5.45 -1.47 15.52
C CYS A 127 -6.62 -1.80 16.46
N GLU A 128 -7.87 -1.74 15.99
CA GLU A 128 -9.02 -2.07 16.81
C GLU A 128 -8.91 -3.48 17.43
N GLY A 129 -9.22 -3.58 18.72
CA GLY A 129 -9.12 -4.83 19.48
C GLY A 129 -7.69 -5.33 19.76
N THR A 130 -6.65 -4.55 19.43
CA THR A 130 -5.26 -4.85 19.86
C THR A 130 -4.90 -4.26 21.22
N GLY A 131 -5.60 -3.20 21.64
CA GLY A 131 -5.30 -2.44 22.85
C GLY A 131 -4.25 -1.34 22.66
N LEU A 132 -3.71 -1.17 21.44
CA LEU A 132 -2.72 -0.13 21.14
C LEU A 132 -3.37 1.26 20.99
N GLN A 133 -2.74 2.28 21.58
CA GLN A 133 -3.05 3.69 21.34
C GLN A 133 -2.21 4.21 20.18
N VAL A 134 -2.77 5.02 19.29
CA VAL A 134 -2.04 5.54 18.12
C VAL A 134 -1.54 6.97 18.38
N SER A 135 -0.26 7.22 18.12
CA SER A 135 0.39 8.53 18.23
C SER A 135 1.15 8.89 16.95
N GLY A 136 1.00 10.12 16.47
CA GLY A 136 1.60 10.62 15.21
C GLY A 136 0.73 10.33 13.98
N GLY A 137 1.27 10.63 12.79
CA GLY A 137 0.65 10.30 11.49
C GLY A 137 -0.50 11.22 11.04
N SER A 138 -0.29 12.52 10.96
CA SER A 138 -1.30 13.49 10.50
C SER A 138 -1.47 13.62 8.98
N ALA A 139 -0.72 12.85 8.19
CA ALA A 139 -0.79 12.92 6.73
C ALA A 139 -2.16 12.46 6.22
N LYS A 140 -2.72 13.18 5.25
CA LYS A 140 -3.96 12.82 4.57
C LYS A 140 -3.68 11.81 3.47
N LEU A 141 -4.39 10.70 3.47
CA LEU A 141 -4.26 9.66 2.44
C LEU A 141 -5.41 9.72 1.42
N GLY A 142 -6.55 10.26 1.81
CA GLY A 142 -7.78 10.23 1.02
C GLY A 142 -8.46 8.87 1.13
N GLN A 143 -8.97 8.34 0.01
CA GLN A 143 -9.55 7.01 -0.03
C GLN A 143 -8.46 5.94 -0.09
N VAL A 144 -8.60 4.86 0.67
CA VAL A 144 -7.65 3.75 0.68
C VAL A 144 -8.39 2.43 0.57
N TYR A 145 -8.09 1.66 -0.47
CA TYR A 145 -8.61 0.30 -0.60
C TYR A 145 -7.69 -0.72 0.07
N GLN A 146 -8.32 -1.63 0.81
CA GLN A 146 -7.69 -2.85 1.28
C GLN A 146 -8.26 -4.01 0.47
N CYS A 147 -7.45 -4.66 -0.38
CA CYS A 147 -7.89 -5.77 -1.23
C CYS A 147 -7.15 -7.06 -0.86
N ALA A 148 -7.82 -7.97 -0.14
CA ALA A 148 -7.24 -9.25 0.32
C ALA A 148 -5.84 -9.09 0.97
N ARG A 149 -5.66 -7.98 1.70
CA ARG A 149 -4.36 -7.56 2.24
C ARG A 149 -4.40 -7.60 3.76
N SER A 150 -3.29 -7.96 4.39
CA SER A 150 -3.20 -7.91 5.84
C SER A 150 -3.22 -6.47 6.35
N ASP A 151 -3.85 -6.24 7.50
CA ASP A 151 -3.90 -4.92 8.13
C ASP A 151 -2.48 -4.35 8.31
N LEU A 152 -1.49 -5.20 8.64
CA LEU A 152 -0.11 -4.75 8.85
C LEU A 152 0.52 -4.31 7.53
N SER A 153 0.36 -5.09 6.46
CA SER A 153 0.93 -4.74 5.15
C SER A 153 0.31 -3.45 4.60
N LEU A 154 -1.00 -3.23 4.81
CA LEU A 154 -1.63 -1.98 4.42
C LEU A 154 -1.05 -0.81 5.22
N LEU A 155 -0.98 -0.94 6.55
CA LEU A 155 -0.43 0.09 7.42
C LEU A 155 1.01 0.46 7.04
N VAL A 156 1.88 -0.54 6.87
CA VAL A 156 3.29 -0.31 6.52
C VAL A 156 3.42 0.36 5.15
N GLU A 157 2.64 -0.04 4.16
CA GLU A 157 2.67 0.58 2.84
C GLU A 157 2.21 2.04 2.86
N GLN A 158 1.08 2.32 3.53
CA GLN A 158 0.56 3.68 3.64
C GLN A 158 1.49 4.59 4.46
N CYS A 159 2.07 4.08 5.54
CA CYS A 159 3.11 4.78 6.29
C CYS A 159 4.34 5.08 5.43
N ALA A 160 4.84 4.10 4.66
CA ALA A 160 6.01 4.26 3.80
C ALA A 160 5.80 5.29 2.69
N ARG A 161 4.58 5.40 2.14
CA ARG A 161 4.23 6.43 1.13
C ARG A 161 4.35 7.86 1.64
N VAL A 162 4.37 8.08 2.95
CA VAL A 162 4.47 9.41 3.57
C VAL A 162 5.68 9.56 4.50
N GLY A 163 6.66 8.65 4.41
CA GLY A 163 7.92 8.76 5.15
C GLY A 163 7.82 8.46 6.65
N VAL A 164 6.77 7.73 7.03
CA VAL A 164 6.48 7.38 8.42
C VAL A 164 6.63 5.87 8.61
N TYR A 165 6.95 5.45 9.83
CA TYR A 165 7.21 4.05 10.16
C TYR A 165 6.50 3.67 11.47
N PRO A 166 5.64 2.62 11.44
CA PRO A 166 4.97 2.17 12.64
C PRO A 166 5.93 1.38 13.55
N VAL A 167 5.93 1.70 14.84
CA VAL A 167 6.69 0.98 15.88
C VAL A 167 5.90 0.97 17.19
N VAL A 168 5.89 -0.16 17.90
CA VAL A 168 5.23 -0.27 19.21
C VAL A 168 6.21 0.10 20.32
N ASP A 169 5.77 1.01 21.20
CA ASP A 169 6.46 1.41 22.43
C ASP A 169 5.47 1.27 23.59
N GLY A 170 5.58 0.16 24.34
CA GLY A 170 4.63 -0.18 25.39
C GLY A 170 3.23 -0.50 24.84
N ASP A 171 2.24 0.31 25.21
CA ASP A 171 0.86 0.22 24.75
C ASP A 171 0.54 1.20 23.60
N THR A 172 1.56 1.90 23.08
CA THR A 172 1.39 2.92 22.04
C THR A 172 2.03 2.47 20.73
N LEU A 173 1.25 2.47 19.65
CA LEU A 173 1.75 2.47 18.28
C LEU A 173 2.18 3.89 17.90
N ARG A 174 3.49 4.11 17.80
CA ARG A 174 4.07 5.36 17.31
C ARG A 174 4.24 5.30 15.81
N LEU A 175 3.84 6.36 15.14
CA LEU A 175 4.05 6.59 13.71
C LEU A 175 5.16 7.65 13.59
N THR A 176 6.42 7.21 13.53
CA THR A 176 7.63 8.07 13.59
C THR A 176 8.30 8.22 12.24
N THR A 177 9.03 9.31 12.02
CA THR A 177 9.87 9.52 10.82
C THR A 177 11.31 9.02 11.06
N LEU A 178 12.15 9.07 10.02
CA LEU A 178 13.59 8.77 10.12
C LEU A 178 14.43 9.87 10.79
N ALA A 179 13.83 11.04 11.11
CA ALA A 179 14.47 12.05 11.94
C ALA A 179 14.60 11.59 13.41
N GLY A 180 13.79 10.61 13.82
CA GLY A 180 13.75 10.06 15.18
C GLY A 180 13.17 11.02 16.21
N GLU A 181 12.76 10.45 17.35
CA GLU A 181 12.11 11.19 18.44
C GLU A 181 12.84 11.02 19.78
N GLY A 182 12.62 11.98 20.68
CA GLY A 182 13.09 11.93 22.07
C GLY A 182 14.55 12.36 22.27
N GLU A 183 14.94 12.54 23.53
CA GLU A 183 16.30 12.95 23.88
C GLU A 183 17.33 11.87 23.50
N PRO A 184 18.45 12.24 22.83
CA PRO A 184 19.48 11.29 22.45
C PRO A 184 20.12 10.61 23.67
N VAL A 185 20.29 9.28 23.59
CA VAL A 185 21.10 8.55 24.59
C VAL A 185 22.58 8.73 24.24
N GLU A 186 23.37 9.25 25.18
CA GLU A 186 24.81 9.46 25.00
C GLU A 186 25.57 8.13 25.06
N LEU A 187 26.40 7.88 24.04
CA LEU A 187 27.21 6.70 23.83
C LEU A 187 28.66 7.09 23.57
N ASP A 188 29.55 6.76 24.50
CA ASP A 188 30.98 7.11 24.45
C ASP A 188 31.82 5.87 24.13
N LEU A 189 32.56 5.89 23.02
CA LEU A 189 33.40 4.78 22.59
C LEU A 189 34.45 4.42 23.65
N GLY A 190 34.52 3.14 24.01
CA GLY A 190 35.40 2.64 25.06
C GLY A 190 34.84 2.76 26.49
N SER A 191 33.68 3.42 26.65
CA SER A 191 32.91 3.46 27.89
C SER A 191 31.58 2.72 27.68
N SER A 192 30.48 3.42 27.40
CA SER A 192 29.16 2.83 27.16
C SER A 192 28.97 2.24 25.75
N LEU A 193 29.87 2.56 24.81
CA LEU A 193 29.88 2.03 23.44
C LEU A 193 31.09 1.11 23.25
N HIS A 194 30.82 -0.16 22.96
CA HIS A 194 31.82 -1.22 22.81
C HIS A 194 32.44 -1.28 21.42
N SER A 195 31.61 -1.15 20.39
CA SER A 195 32.06 -1.12 19.00
C SER A 195 31.17 -0.23 18.16
N ALA A 196 31.77 0.41 17.16
CA ALA A 196 31.10 1.23 16.18
C ALA A 196 31.63 0.90 14.78
N GLU A 197 30.72 0.51 13.90
CA GLU A 197 30.96 0.42 12.46
C GLU A 197 30.12 1.50 11.80
N ILE A 198 30.76 2.44 11.12
CA ILE A 198 30.09 3.59 10.48
C ILE A 198 30.49 3.59 9.02
N GLU A 199 29.48 3.54 8.15
CA GLU A 199 29.59 3.54 6.70
C GLU A 199 29.16 4.91 6.15
N LEU A 200 30.01 5.49 5.32
CA LEU A 200 29.71 6.69 4.53
C LEU A 200 29.63 6.27 3.08
N SER A 201 28.46 6.44 2.48
CA SER A 201 28.16 5.94 1.15
C SER A 201 27.53 7.03 0.29
N GLN A 202 28.01 7.11 -0.95
CA GLN A 202 27.42 7.96 -1.99
C GLN A 202 26.43 7.19 -2.87
N GLU A 203 26.36 5.87 -2.74
CA GLU A 203 25.47 5.02 -3.54
C GLU A 203 23.99 5.47 -3.47
N PRO A 204 23.42 5.87 -2.31
CA PRO A 204 22.06 6.37 -2.25
C PRO A 204 21.96 7.89 -2.45
N ALA A 205 23.01 8.59 -2.87
CA ALA A 205 23.00 10.06 -2.92
C ALA A 205 22.24 10.63 -4.13
N TYR A 206 21.20 11.40 -3.86
CA TYR A 206 20.43 12.20 -4.82
C TYR A 206 20.30 13.64 -4.32
N LEU A 207 20.18 14.63 -5.22
CA LEU A 207 19.98 16.04 -4.83
C LEU A 207 18.56 16.32 -4.36
N GLY A 208 17.61 15.52 -4.84
CA GLY A 208 16.21 15.60 -4.53
C GLY A 208 15.49 14.35 -4.98
N ALA A 209 14.17 14.38 -4.88
CA ALA A 209 13.28 13.37 -5.42
C ALA A 209 12.14 14.08 -6.15
N HIS A 210 11.76 13.52 -7.29
CA HIS A 210 10.65 13.98 -8.11
C HIS A 210 9.73 12.80 -8.38
N THR A 211 8.44 12.99 -8.11
CA THR A 211 7.41 12.03 -8.44
C THR A 211 6.43 12.64 -9.44
N ALA A 212 5.98 11.83 -10.40
CA ALA A 212 5.00 12.21 -11.39
C ALA A 212 3.99 11.08 -11.58
N GLY A 213 2.73 11.45 -11.75
CA GLY A 213 1.63 10.53 -11.84
C GLY A 213 0.38 11.18 -12.39
N TRP A 214 -0.74 10.50 -12.22
CA TRP A 214 -2.04 10.95 -12.69
C TRP A 214 -3.09 10.87 -11.59
N HIS A 215 -4.01 11.83 -11.59
CA HIS A 215 -5.34 11.68 -10.99
C HIS A 215 -6.28 11.14 -12.07
N ALA A 216 -6.55 9.83 -12.05
CA ALA A 216 -7.32 9.14 -13.08
C ALA A 216 -8.73 9.69 -13.24
N GLY A 217 -9.38 10.09 -12.14
CA GLY A 217 -10.72 10.69 -12.17
C GLY A 217 -10.77 11.96 -13.02
N ASP A 218 -9.72 12.79 -12.97
CA ASP A 218 -9.64 14.07 -13.66
C ASP A 218 -8.81 14.04 -14.95
N ALA A 219 -8.12 12.93 -15.21
CA ALA A 219 -7.13 12.80 -16.28
C ALA A 219 -6.07 13.93 -16.22
N GLU A 220 -5.72 14.36 -15.01
CA GLU A 220 -4.75 15.41 -14.75
C GLU A 220 -3.43 14.82 -14.27
N ALA A 221 -2.32 15.39 -14.75
CA ALA A 221 -0.99 15.05 -14.26
C ALA A 221 -0.78 15.68 -12.88
N VAL A 222 -0.23 14.89 -11.96
CA VAL A 222 0.12 15.34 -10.61
C VAL A 222 1.61 15.10 -10.42
N GLU A 223 2.31 16.12 -9.95
CA GLU A 223 3.74 16.09 -9.69
C GLU A 223 4.00 16.45 -8.22
N GLY A 224 5.09 15.91 -7.68
CA GLY A 224 5.55 16.24 -6.34
C GLY A 224 7.07 16.21 -6.27
N SER A 225 7.66 17.03 -5.40
CA SER A 225 9.11 17.19 -5.33
C SER A 225 9.63 17.42 -3.91
N ALA A 226 10.84 16.97 -3.65
CA ALA A 226 11.55 17.18 -2.38
C ALA A 226 13.04 17.43 -2.64
N SER A 227 13.64 18.37 -1.91
CA SER A 227 15.06 18.76 -2.04
C SER A 227 15.80 18.86 -0.70
N GLY A 228 15.11 18.65 0.42
CA GLY A 228 15.67 18.67 1.76
C GLY A 228 15.19 17.47 2.58
N SER A 229 15.98 17.05 3.57
CA SER A 229 15.62 15.95 4.45
C SER A 229 16.19 16.14 5.85
N ASP A 230 15.35 15.89 6.84
CA ASP A 230 15.71 15.86 8.27
C ASP A 230 16.15 14.47 8.74
N ALA A 231 16.15 13.47 7.85
CA ALA A 231 16.53 12.09 8.14
C ALA A 231 18.05 11.86 8.20
N LYS A 232 18.86 12.87 7.88
CA LYS A 232 20.33 12.78 7.90
C LYS A 232 20.87 12.56 9.32
N ALA A 233 21.94 11.78 9.43
CA ALA A 233 22.72 11.73 10.66
C ALA A 233 23.25 13.14 10.99
N GLY A 234 23.19 13.53 12.26
CA GLY A 234 23.67 14.82 12.77
C GLY A 234 25.18 14.84 12.93
N VAL A 235 25.92 14.46 11.88
CA VAL A 235 27.38 14.42 11.79
C VAL A 235 27.89 15.55 10.88
N SER A 236 29.18 15.86 10.95
CA SER A 236 29.77 16.92 10.11
C SER A 236 30.36 16.42 8.79
N ALA A 237 30.53 15.10 8.64
CA ALA A 237 30.93 14.51 7.38
C ALA A 237 29.85 14.77 6.30
N ASP A 238 30.30 15.22 5.14
CA ASP A 238 29.46 15.41 3.97
C ASP A 238 29.62 14.20 3.03
N PRO A 239 28.65 13.27 3.00
CA PRO A 239 28.68 12.15 2.07
C PRO A 239 28.34 12.59 0.65
N ALA A 240 27.68 13.73 0.43
CA ALA A 240 27.14 14.16 -0.86
C ALA A 240 28.12 15.11 -1.60
N LEU A 241 29.38 14.68 -1.76
CA LEU A 241 30.34 15.43 -2.58
C LEU A 241 29.87 15.44 -4.03
N ALA A 242 29.52 16.62 -4.56
CA ALA A 242 29.12 16.85 -5.96
C ALA A 242 30.16 16.39 -7.02
N SER A 243 31.32 15.90 -6.60
CA SER A 243 32.47 15.57 -7.44
C SER A 243 32.35 14.24 -8.21
N VAL A 244 31.35 13.39 -7.94
CA VAL A 244 31.22 12.05 -8.56
C VAL A 244 30.02 11.88 -9.50
N GLY A 245 29.29 12.95 -9.82
CA GLY A 245 28.12 12.90 -10.72
C GLY A 245 26.78 12.65 -10.03
N ALA A 246 26.71 12.75 -8.70
CA ALA A 246 25.46 12.87 -7.95
C ALA A 246 24.85 14.24 -8.25
N GLY A 247 23.90 14.31 -9.19
CA GLY A 247 23.40 15.60 -9.66
C GLY A 247 21.93 15.63 -10.07
N GLY A 248 21.23 14.50 -10.02
CA GLY A 248 19.84 14.41 -10.43
C GLY A 248 18.92 14.11 -9.27
N ASP A 249 17.64 14.38 -9.50
CA ASP A 249 16.58 13.91 -8.64
C ASP A 249 16.36 12.40 -8.84
N LEU A 250 16.02 11.71 -7.77
CA LEU A 250 15.41 10.39 -7.86
C LEU A 250 14.05 10.53 -8.56
N LEU A 251 13.84 9.82 -9.67
CA LEU A 251 12.61 9.91 -10.44
C LEU A 251 11.68 8.72 -10.15
N ARG A 252 10.42 9.03 -9.83
CA ARG A 252 9.29 8.08 -9.84
C ARG A 252 8.25 8.59 -10.81
N GLY A 253 7.77 7.73 -11.71
CA GLY A 253 6.86 8.12 -12.77
C GLY A 253 5.69 7.16 -12.90
N ASN A 254 4.59 7.68 -13.45
CA ASN A 254 3.36 6.93 -13.69
C ASN A 254 2.74 6.33 -12.41
N GLU A 255 2.86 7.06 -11.30
CA GLU A 255 2.15 6.76 -10.06
C GLU A 255 0.68 7.20 -10.17
N ALA A 256 -0.16 6.67 -9.28
CA ALA A 256 -1.54 7.15 -9.14
C ALA A 256 -1.63 7.97 -7.84
N PHE A 257 -2.04 9.23 -7.97
CA PHE A 257 -2.09 10.17 -6.85
C PHE A 257 -3.50 10.70 -6.66
N ALA A 258 -3.95 10.75 -5.41
CA ALA A 258 -5.21 11.39 -5.05
C ALA A 258 -5.09 12.92 -5.00
N SER A 259 -3.89 13.46 -4.75
CA SER A 259 -3.62 14.91 -4.66
C SER A 259 -2.11 15.20 -4.76
N GLY A 260 -1.76 16.48 -4.96
CA GLY A 260 -0.38 16.96 -4.93
C GLY A 260 0.32 16.69 -3.59
N ASP A 261 -0.38 16.87 -2.46
CA ASP A 261 0.18 16.62 -1.11
C ASP A 261 0.67 15.16 -0.96
N VAL A 262 -0.03 14.20 -1.56
CA VAL A 262 0.37 12.78 -1.54
C VAL A 262 1.60 12.55 -2.43
N ALA A 263 1.72 13.25 -3.55
CA ALA A 263 2.89 13.19 -4.42
C ALA A 263 4.14 13.78 -3.75
N ASP A 264 4.01 14.94 -3.10
CA ASP A 264 5.08 15.55 -2.31
C ASP A 264 5.50 14.66 -1.13
N GLY A 265 4.52 14.07 -0.43
CA GLY A 265 4.78 13.11 0.64
C GLY A 265 5.59 11.91 0.18
N LEU A 266 5.30 11.36 -1.00
CA LEU A 266 6.07 10.25 -1.58
C LEU A 266 7.48 10.67 -2.01
N ALA A 267 7.62 11.86 -2.59
CA ALA A 267 8.94 12.43 -2.93
C ALA A 267 9.81 12.58 -1.67
N GLN A 268 9.24 13.16 -0.61
CA GLN A 268 9.92 13.34 0.67
C GLN A 268 10.30 11.99 1.31
N ALA A 269 9.38 11.03 1.31
CA ALA A 269 9.61 9.70 1.87
C ALA A 269 10.76 8.96 1.18
N GLU A 270 10.81 9.02 -0.15
CA GLU A 270 11.91 8.46 -0.90
C GLU A 270 13.22 9.17 -0.57
N LEU A 271 13.27 10.51 -0.63
CA LEU A 271 14.47 11.27 -0.31
C LEU A 271 14.99 10.96 1.09
N ASP A 272 14.12 10.88 2.10
CA ASP A 272 14.47 10.59 3.49
C ASP A 272 15.18 9.23 3.65
N VAL A 273 14.69 8.19 2.98
CA VAL A 273 15.33 6.86 2.99
C VAL A 273 16.74 6.93 2.39
N ARG A 274 16.91 7.71 1.32
CA ARG A 274 18.19 7.81 0.60
C ARG A 274 19.19 8.60 1.45
N VAL A 275 18.77 9.73 2.01
CA VAL A 275 19.58 10.57 2.89
C VAL A 275 19.98 9.83 4.17
N ALA A 276 19.07 9.11 4.82
CA ALA A 276 19.40 8.28 5.98
C ALA A 276 20.36 7.11 5.65
N GLY A 277 20.38 6.66 4.39
CA GLY A 277 21.31 5.64 3.90
C GLY A 277 22.74 6.13 3.63
N GLN A 278 22.95 7.46 3.50
CA GLN A 278 24.27 8.02 3.20
C GLN A 278 25.27 7.86 4.36
N VAL A 279 24.77 7.89 5.59
CA VAL A 279 25.55 7.62 6.80
C VAL A 279 24.81 6.57 7.61
N SER A 280 25.24 5.32 7.48
CA SER A 280 24.64 4.21 8.22
C SER A 280 25.64 3.63 9.21
N ALA A 281 25.15 3.09 10.32
CA ALA A 281 26.01 2.59 11.38
C ALA A 281 25.43 1.36 12.08
N VAL A 282 26.34 0.56 12.63
CA VAL A 282 26.08 -0.52 13.56
C VAL A 282 26.85 -0.24 14.85
N PHE A 283 26.13 -0.10 15.95
CA PHE A 283 26.69 0.17 17.27
C PHE A 283 26.42 -1.00 18.21
N VAL A 284 27.41 -1.40 19.01
CA VAL A 284 27.21 -2.33 20.13
C VAL A 284 27.52 -1.56 21.41
N ALA A 285 26.51 -1.40 22.26
CA ALA A 285 26.58 -0.62 23.48
C ALA A 285 26.19 -1.45 24.71
N ASP A 286 26.47 -0.90 25.88
CA ASP A 286 25.91 -1.38 27.13
C ASP A 286 24.39 -1.50 27.05
N GLY A 287 23.84 -2.48 27.76
CA GLY A 287 22.42 -2.71 27.84
C GLY A 287 21.64 -1.53 28.43
N ASP A 288 20.87 -0.82 27.59
CA ASP A 288 19.98 0.25 28.04
C ASP A 288 18.62 0.20 27.33
N PRO A 289 17.52 -0.16 28.01
CA PRO A 289 16.14 -0.12 27.51
C PRO A 289 15.67 1.18 26.87
N ARG A 290 16.38 2.31 27.10
CA ARG A 290 16.10 3.57 26.39
C ARG A 290 16.50 3.51 24.91
N LEU A 291 17.40 2.60 24.54
CA LEU A 291 17.83 2.33 23.17
C LEU A 291 16.74 1.51 22.45
N ARG A 292 15.95 2.18 21.60
CA ARG A 292 14.77 1.60 20.94
C ARG A 292 14.63 2.13 19.52
N ALA A 293 13.98 1.36 18.65
CA ALA A 293 13.65 1.81 17.30
C ALA A 293 12.81 3.10 17.33
N GLY A 294 13.13 4.05 16.44
CA GLY A 294 12.58 5.41 16.43
C GLY A 294 13.23 6.38 17.42
N GLY A 295 14.08 5.91 18.34
CA GLY A 295 14.84 6.76 19.25
C GLY A 295 16.11 7.35 18.61
N ARG A 296 16.79 8.22 19.36
CA ARG A 296 18.05 8.85 18.94
C ARG A 296 19.20 8.46 19.87
N VAL A 297 20.41 8.36 19.31
CA VAL A 297 21.65 8.16 20.06
C VAL A 297 22.68 9.19 19.66
N ARG A 298 23.47 9.67 20.62
CA ARG A 298 24.58 10.60 20.36
C ARG A 298 25.90 9.89 20.61
N VAL A 299 26.72 9.78 19.58
CA VAL A 299 27.97 9.01 19.60
C VAL A 299 29.18 9.94 19.69
N ARG A 300 30.11 9.61 20.59
CA ARG A 300 31.37 10.32 20.83
C ARG A 300 32.56 9.36 20.91
N GLY A 301 33.77 9.88 20.71
CA GLY A 301 35.01 9.11 20.74
C GLY A 301 35.32 8.37 19.43
N VAL A 302 34.55 8.61 18.38
CA VAL A 302 34.82 8.16 17.00
C VAL A 302 35.59 9.25 16.23
N ALA A 303 35.75 9.10 14.93
CA ALA A 303 36.35 10.16 14.11
C ALA A 303 35.55 11.47 14.26
N PRO A 304 36.19 12.65 14.40
CA PRO A 304 35.49 13.92 14.66
C PRO A 304 34.41 14.28 13.63
N SER A 305 34.59 13.86 12.38
CA SER A 305 33.61 14.07 11.31
C SER A 305 32.35 13.19 11.46
N LEU A 306 32.43 12.10 12.23
CA LEU A 306 31.38 11.09 12.45
C LEU A 306 30.78 11.16 13.86
N GLU A 307 31.29 12.04 14.72
CA GLU A 307 30.64 12.33 15.99
C GLU A 307 29.34 13.08 15.75
N GLY A 308 28.26 12.64 16.38
CA GLY A 308 26.94 13.15 16.01
C GLY A 308 25.78 12.36 16.58
N THR A 309 24.59 12.76 16.15
CA THR A 309 23.34 12.11 16.52
C THR A 309 22.86 11.20 15.40
N TYR A 310 22.46 9.99 15.74
CA TYR A 310 21.97 8.98 14.82
C TYR A 310 20.57 8.53 15.23
N THR A 311 19.71 8.27 14.25
CA THR A 311 18.39 7.68 14.48
C THR A 311 18.49 6.16 14.50
N VAL A 312 17.87 5.54 15.51
CA VAL A 312 17.84 4.09 15.67
C VAL A 312 16.74 3.51 14.79
N ALA A 313 17.11 2.79 13.74
CA ALA A 313 16.16 2.07 12.89
C ALA A 313 15.78 0.70 13.50
N SER A 314 16.74 0.05 14.17
CA SER A 314 16.51 -1.19 14.89
C SER A 314 17.41 -1.30 16.12
N ALA A 315 16.89 -1.90 17.19
CA ALA A 315 17.58 -2.17 18.43
C ALA A 315 17.38 -3.65 18.83
N THR A 316 18.49 -4.34 19.07
CA THR A 316 18.52 -5.73 19.52
C THR A 316 19.15 -5.80 20.91
N HIS A 317 18.32 -6.05 21.92
CA HIS A 317 18.74 -6.28 23.29
C HIS A 317 19.07 -7.75 23.47
N ARG A 318 20.27 -8.08 23.94
CA ARG A 318 20.71 -9.45 24.22
C ARG A 318 21.14 -9.55 25.68
N LEU A 319 20.48 -10.44 26.42
CA LEU A 319 20.80 -10.77 27.80
C LEU A 319 21.17 -12.24 27.86
N ASP A 320 22.41 -12.56 28.20
CA ASP A 320 22.87 -13.93 28.42
C ASP A 320 24.07 -13.95 29.39
N SER A 321 24.76 -15.09 29.50
CA SER A 321 25.92 -15.24 30.38
C SER A 321 27.06 -14.23 30.14
N SER A 322 27.12 -13.60 28.96
CA SER A 322 28.12 -12.56 28.64
C SER A 322 27.76 -11.18 29.18
N GLY A 323 26.51 -10.97 29.61
CA GLY A 323 26.01 -9.70 30.14
C GLY A 323 24.76 -9.23 29.39
N TYR A 324 24.48 -7.93 29.52
CA TYR A 324 23.41 -7.26 28.79
C TYR A 324 24.01 -6.25 27.82
N GLU A 325 23.81 -6.48 26.53
CA GLU A 325 24.27 -5.61 25.44
C GLU A 325 23.11 -5.22 24.53
N THR A 326 23.24 -4.05 23.88
CA THR A 326 22.31 -3.59 22.85
C THR A 326 23.05 -3.38 21.54
N THR A 327 22.64 -4.08 20.48
CA THR A 327 23.08 -3.82 19.11
C THR A 327 22.09 -2.93 18.41
N ILE A 328 22.56 -1.80 17.90
CA ILE A 328 21.78 -0.79 17.18
C ILE A 328 22.18 -0.79 15.72
N THR A 329 21.22 -0.64 14.82
CA THR A 329 21.49 -0.22 13.45
C THR A 329 20.68 1.01 13.11
N THR A 330 21.30 1.91 12.34
CA THR A 330 20.69 3.15 11.85
C THR A 330 20.25 3.02 10.39
N ARG A 331 20.52 1.88 9.75
CA ARG A 331 20.16 1.64 8.36
C ARG A 331 18.63 1.65 8.21
N PRO A 332 18.07 2.47 7.31
CA PRO A 332 16.62 2.51 7.09
C PRO A 332 16.04 1.12 6.84
N PRO A 333 14.83 0.82 7.34
CA PRO A 333 14.20 -0.46 7.09
C PRO A 333 13.94 -0.63 5.59
N GLU A 334 14.16 -1.83 5.08
CA GLU A 334 13.75 -2.15 3.72
C GLU A 334 12.23 -2.02 3.60
N THR A 335 11.77 -1.22 2.65
CA THR A 335 10.37 -1.20 2.25
C THR A 335 10.05 -2.55 1.63
N PRO A 336 9.06 -3.31 2.15
CA PRO A 336 8.63 -4.54 1.50
C PRO A 336 8.29 -4.23 0.04
N PRO A 337 8.70 -5.07 -0.92
CA PRO A 337 8.31 -4.84 -2.31
C PRO A 337 6.78 -4.81 -2.36
N PRO A 338 6.17 -3.81 -3.04
CA PRO A 338 4.74 -3.83 -3.24
C PRO A 338 4.39 -5.16 -3.90
N ARG A 339 3.29 -5.78 -3.46
CA ARG A 339 2.77 -6.96 -4.15
C ARG A 339 2.60 -6.60 -5.62
N GLN A 340 2.92 -7.51 -6.55
CA GLN A 340 2.49 -7.34 -7.94
C GLN A 340 0.97 -7.52 -8.00
N PRO A 341 0.20 -6.47 -8.28
CA PRO A 341 -1.24 -6.50 -8.08
C PRO A 341 -1.97 -6.69 -9.43
N ASP A 342 -3.27 -6.98 -9.37
CA ASP A 342 -4.09 -7.14 -10.56
C ASP A 342 -4.22 -5.77 -11.26
N VAL A 343 -3.77 -5.69 -12.51
CA VAL A 343 -3.81 -4.46 -13.31
C VAL A 343 -5.21 -4.18 -13.85
N PHE A 344 -6.05 -5.22 -13.93
CA PHE A 344 -7.44 -5.12 -14.36
C PHE A 344 -8.32 -6.14 -13.64
N THR A 345 -9.62 -5.91 -13.64
CA THR A 345 -10.63 -6.85 -13.15
C THR A 345 -11.94 -6.70 -13.93
N LEU A 346 -12.90 -7.58 -13.67
CA LEU A 346 -14.27 -7.42 -14.16
C LEU A 346 -15.09 -6.66 -13.13
N GLY A 347 -15.91 -5.74 -13.60
CA GLY A 347 -16.87 -4.99 -12.81
C GLY A 347 -18.30 -5.21 -13.33
N VAL A 348 -19.27 -4.94 -12.45
CA VAL A 348 -20.67 -4.81 -12.82
C VAL A 348 -21.08 -3.39 -12.49
N VAL A 349 -21.64 -2.67 -13.46
CA VAL A 349 -22.08 -1.27 -13.25
C VAL A 349 -23.20 -1.26 -12.22
N ALA A 350 -22.96 -0.50 -11.14
CA ALA A 350 -23.87 -0.38 -10.01
C ALA A 350 -24.66 0.93 -10.07
N ASP A 351 -24.03 2.02 -10.50
CA ASP A 351 -24.63 3.35 -10.56
C ASP A 351 -24.06 4.16 -11.74
N VAL A 352 -24.93 4.96 -12.36
CA VAL A 352 -24.64 5.82 -13.52
C VAL A 352 -25.03 7.28 -13.27
N ASP A 353 -25.65 7.58 -12.13
CA ASP A 353 -26.14 8.92 -11.78
C ASP A 353 -24.99 9.80 -11.23
N ASP A 354 -24.00 10.07 -12.09
CA ASP A 354 -22.80 10.85 -11.74
C ASP A 354 -23.18 12.28 -11.30
N PRO A 355 -22.92 12.66 -10.04
CA PRO A 355 -23.31 13.98 -9.50
C PRO A 355 -22.58 15.15 -10.15
N GLU A 356 -21.46 14.92 -10.84
CA GLU A 356 -20.74 15.96 -11.59
C GLU A 356 -21.08 15.95 -13.08
N GLU A 357 -21.96 15.06 -13.54
CA GLU A 357 -22.38 14.94 -14.95
C GLU A 357 -21.22 14.67 -15.92
N ARG A 358 -20.19 13.94 -15.47
CA ARG A 358 -18.97 13.66 -16.26
C ARG A 358 -19.01 12.31 -16.98
N GLY A 359 -20.11 11.57 -16.86
CA GLY A 359 -20.26 10.24 -17.45
C GLY A 359 -19.41 9.16 -16.78
N ARG A 360 -19.08 9.35 -15.49
CA ARG A 360 -18.44 8.34 -14.66
C ARG A 360 -19.49 7.32 -14.19
N VAL A 361 -19.04 6.14 -13.79
CA VAL A 361 -19.91 5.09 -13.24
C VAL A 361 -19.32 4.52 -11.96
N ARG A 362 -20.17 4.01 -11.07
CA ARG A 362 -19.73 3.18 -9.95
C ARG A 362 -19.83 1.72 -10.37
N VAL A 363 -18.81 0.93 -10.06
CA VAL A 363 -18.75 -0.50 -10.40
C VAL A 363 -18.58 -1.34 -9.15
N ARG A 364 -19.45 -2.33 -8.99
CA ARG A 364 -19.26 -3.46 -8.07
C ARG A 364 -18.15 -4.35 -8.62
N LEU A 365 -17.21 -4.76 -7.80
CA LEU A 365 -16.10 -5.63 -8.21
C LEU A 365 -16.32 -7.06 -7.67
N PRO A 366 -16.86 -8.01 -8.47
CA PRO A 366 -17.25 -9.33 -7.96
C PRO A 366 -16.09 -10.20 -7.48
N ALA A 367 -14.87 -9.93 -7.96
CA ALA A 367 -13.66 -10.60 -7.49
C ALA A 367 -13.18 -10.08 -6.12
N TYR A 368 -13.73 -8.96 -5.65
CA TYR A 368 -13.37 -8.29 -4.41
C TYR A 368 -14.62 -7.97 -3.55
N PRO A 369 -15.52 -8.92 -3.26
CA PRO A 369 -16.77 -8.60 -2.57
C PRO A 369 -16.50 -8.13 -1.11
N PRO A 370 -17.28 -7.17 -0.57
CA PRO A 370 -18.41 -6.44 -1.17
C PRO A 370 -18.01 -5.08 -1.79
N LEU A 371 -16.83 -4.97 -2.39
CA LEU A 371 -16.26 -3.70 -2.81
C LEU A 371 -16.99 -3.07 -4.01
N GLU A 372 -17.28 -1.79 -3.89
CA GLU A 372 -17.69 -0.91 -4.98
C GLU A 372 -16.59 0.14 -5.19
N SER A 373 -16.39 0.56 -6.44
CA SER A 373 -15.49 1.67 -6.74
C SER A 373 -16.07 3.02 -6.31
N GLY A 374 -15.21 4.03 -6.29
CA GLY A 374 -15.66 5.42 -6.45
C GLY A 374 -16.22 5.66 -7.86
N TRP A 375 -16.52 6.92 -8.18
CA TRP A 375 -16.91 7.31 -9.54
C TRP A 375 -15.73 7.15 -10.50
N ALA A 376 -15.80 6.11 -11.34
CA ALA A 376 -14.75 5.75 -12.28
C ALA A 376 -15.07 6.32 -13.68
N PRO A 377 -14.13 7.03 -14.34
CA PRO A 377 -14.32 7.47 -15.72
C PRO A 377 -14.44 6.29 -16.68
N VAL A 378 -15.27 6.47 -17.71
CA VAL A 378 -15.45 5.51 -18.80
C VAL A 378 -14.61 5.96 -20.00
N LEU A 379 -13.82 5.03 -20.55
CA LEU A 379 -13.03 5.25 -21.76
C LEU A 379 -13.98 5.53 -22.95
N GLY A 380 -14.02 6.79 -23.39
CA GLY A 380 -14.80 7.22 -24.54
C GLY A 380 -13.99 7.24 -25.84
N GLY A 381 -14.63 6.86 -26.96
CA GLY A 381 -14.03 6.98 -28.28
C GLY A 381 -13.89 8.43 -28.72
N ALA A 382 -12.68 8.89 -29.07
CA ALA A 382 -12.39 10.24 -29.57
C ALA A 382 -12.90 11.40 -28.67
N ALA A 383 -13.04 11.16 -27.37
CA ALA A 383 -13.50 12.12 -26.38
C ALA A 383 -12.64 13.41 -26.38
N GLY A 384 -13.29 14.56 -26.22
CA GLY A 384 -12.65 15.86 -26.09
C GLY A 384 -13.69 16.98 -25.95
N PRO A 385 -13.27 18.25 -25.79
CA PRO A 385 -14.20 19.36 -25.61
C PRO A 385 -15.23 19.45 -26.75
N GLY A 386 -16.51 19.26 -26.41
CA GLY A 386 -17.63 19.32 -27.35
C GLY A 386 -17.68 18.21 -28.41
N LYS A 387 -16.91 17.12 -28.26
CA LYS A 387 -16.87 16.01 -29.24
C LYS A 387 -16.60 14.65 -28.58
N GLY A 388 -17.09 13.59 -29.21
CA GLY A 388 -16.75 12.22 -28.82
C GLY A 388 -17.88 11.25 -29.09
N LEU A 389 -17.56 9.97 -28.96
CA LEU A 389 -18.54 8.88 -28.94
C LEU A 389 -18.95 8.63 -27.49
N VAL A 390 -20.17 9.04 -27.13
CA VAL A 390 -20.71 8.95 -25.77
C VAL A 390 -21.65 7.74 -25.71
N LEU A 391 -21.13 6.61 -25.24
CA LEU A 391 -21.84 5.35 -25.10
C LEU A 391 -21.60 4.79 -23.68
N PRO A 392 -22.21 5.41 -22.64
CA PRO A 392 -22.01 4.94 -21.28
C PRO A 392 -22.65 3.55 -21.11
N PRO A 393 -22.04 2.68 -20.28
CA PRO A 393 -22.66 1.41 -19.92
C PRO A 393 -23.90 1.66 -19.06
N ALA A 394 -24.84 0.72 -19.09
CA ALA A 394 -26.05 0.74 -18.28
C ALA A 394 -25.86 -0.01 -16.95
N PRO A 395 -26.71 0.23 -15.93
CA PRO A 395 -26.73 -0.60 -14.73
C PRO A 395 -26.82 -2.09 -15.06
N GLU A 396 -26.10 -2.91 -14.29
CA GLU A 396 -25.92 -4.36 -14.46
C GLU A 396 -25.10 -4.81 -15.69
N ASP A 397 -24.58 -3.88 -16.51
CA ASP A 397 -23.62 -4.24 -17.57
C ASP A 397 -22.32 -4.75 -16.97
N THR A 398 -21.77 -5.81 -17.58
CA THR A 398 -20.43 -6.32 -17.25
C THR A 398 -19.39 -5.50 -17.99
N VAL A 399 -18.41 -4.96 -17.26
CA VAL A 399 -17.37 -4.09 -17.81
C VAL A 399 -15.97 -4.57 -17.45
N LEU A 400 -14.99 -4.25 -18.29
CA LEU A 400 -13.58 -4.39 -17.96
C LEU A 400 -13.12 -3.12 -17.23
N VAL A 401 -12.53 -3.30 -16.04
CA VAL A 401 -12.05 -2.22 -15.18
C VAL A 401 -10.52 -2.28 -15.11
N LEU A 402 -9.86 -1.21 -15.49
CA LEU A 402 -8.43 -1.00 -15.28
C LEU A 402 -8.20 -0.43 -13.88
N LEU A 403 -7.14 -0.88 -13.21
CA LEU A 403 -6.72 -0.41 -11.88
C LEU A 403 -5.30 0.20 -12.00
N PRO A 404 -5.17 1.49 -12.38
CA PRO A 404 -3.89 2.19 -12.44
C PRO A 404 -3.16 2.18 -11.09
N ALA A 405 -1.85 1.90 -11.10
CA ALA A 405 -1.06 1.62 -9.91
C ALA A 405 -1.73 0.63 -8.92
N THR A 406 -2.69 -0.15 -9.45
CA THR A 406 -3.54 -1.12 -8.77
C THR A 406 -4.40 -0.59 -7.64
N ASP A 407 -4.76 0.68 -7.76
CA ASP A 407 -5.61 1.34 -6.81
C ASP A 407 -7.05 1.41 -7.34
N PRO A 408 -8.02 0.71 -6.73
CA PRO A 408 -9.43 0.86 -7.08
C PRO A 408 -9.99 2.27 -6.87
N VAL A 409 -9.32 3.16 -6.11
CA VAL A 409 -9.69 4.60 -6.07
C VAL A 409 -9.58 5.19 -7.47
N GLN A 410 -8.58 4.78 -8.22
CA GLN A 410 -8.19 5.37 -9.50
C GLN A 410 -8.71 4.53 -10.67
N ALA A 411 -9.72 3.69 -10.43
CA ALA A 411 -10.27 2.77 -11.42
C ALA A 411 -10.74 3.49 -12.70
N ILE A 412 -10.52 2.86 -13.85
CA ILE A 412 -10.97 3.35 -15.16
C ILE A 412 -11.78 2.24 -15.83
N VAL A 413 -12.99 2.53 -16.28
CA VAL A 413 -13.82 1.57 -17.02
C VAL A 413 -13.43 1.62 -18.49
N LEU A 414 -12.95 0.50 -19.05
CA LEU A 414 -12.51 0.44 -20.44
C LEU A 414 -13.66 0.21 -21.44
N GLY A 415 -14.74 -0.45 -21.00
CA GLY A 415 -15.91 -0.72 -21.82
C GLY A 415 -16.64 -1.99 -21.40
N GLY A 416 -17.79 -2.23 -22.05
CA GLY A 416 -18.65 -3.39 -21.81
C GLY A 416 -18.11 -4.67 -22.46
N LEU A 417 -18.36 -5.80 -21.80
CA LEU A 417 -18.10 -7.14 -22.32
C LEU A 417 -19.44 -7.85 -22.54
N TYR A 418 -19.59 -8.49 -23.70
CA TYR A 418 -20.66 -9.46 -23.89
C TYR A 418 -20.37 -10.69 -23.04
N GLY A 419 -21.28 -11.01 -22.12
CA GLY A 419 -21.16 -12.14 -21.21
C GLY A 419 -21.68 -13.42 -21.85
N ARG A 420 -22.90 -13.82 -21.46
CA ARG A 420 -23.56 -15.03 -22.00
C ARG A 420 -24.47 -14.70 -23.19
N GLU A 421 -24.67 -13.42 -23.45
CA GLU A 421 -25.51 -12.89 -24.51
C GLU A 421 -24.85 -13.16 -25.86
N ARG A 422 -25.69 -13.38 -26.88
CA ARG A 422 -25.21 -13.53 -28.25
C ARG A 422 -24.92 -12.14 -28.81
N THR A 423 -23.69 -11.91 -29.25
CA THR A 423 -23.34 -10.67 -29.95
C THR A 423 -24.15 -10.53 -31.24
N PRO A 424 -24.50 -9.31 -31.66
CA PRO A 424 -24.93 -9.07 -33.03
C PRO A 424 -23.91 -9.64 -34.04
N ASP A 425 -24.40 -10.09 -35.19
CA ASP A 425 -23.58 -10.54 -36.32
C ASP A 425 -22.57 -11.68 -36.02
N ALA A 426 -22.83 -12.47 -34.97
CA ALA A 426 -21.99 -13.59 -34.57
C ALA A 426 -21.74 -14.58 -35.74
N GLY A 427 -20.47 -14.74 -36.13
CA GLY A 427 -20.04 -15.65 -37.20
C GLY A 427 -19.90 -15.02 -38.59
N VAL A 428 -20.08 -13.70 -38.73
CA VAL A 428 -20.11 -12.99 -40.01
C VAL A 428 -18.93 -11.99 -40.09
N ASN A 429 -17.72 -12.49 -40.35
CA ASN A 429 -16.54 -11.62 -40.48
C ASN A 429 -15.50 -12.16 -41.48
N THR A 430 -15.89 -12.23 -42.75
CA THR A 430 -14.95 -12.42 -43.88
C THR A 430 -14.84 -11.12 -44.68
N ALA A 431 -13.76 -10.95 -45.45
CA ALA A 431 -13.53 -9.74 -46.23
C ALA A 431 -14.66 -9.38 -47.24
N ARG A 432 -15.55 -10.31 -47.58
CA ARG A 432 -16.66 -10.10 -48.53
C ARG A 432 -18.05 -10.11 -47.90
N GLU A 433 -18.18 -10.54 -46.66
CA GLU A 433 -19.46 -10.67 -45.97
C GLU A 433 -19.44 -10.01 -44.59
N SER A 434 -18.45 -9.15 -44.29
CA SER A 434 -18.36 -8.49 -42.99
C SER A 434 -19.62 -7.67 -42.71
N ARG A 435 -20.21 -7.87 -41.55
CA ARG A 435 -21.40 -7.14 -41.09
C ARG A 435 -21.10 -6.48 -39.76
N TYR A 436 -21.41 -5.19 -39.67
CA TYR A 436 -21.19 -4.39 -38.46
C TYR A 436 -22.48 -3.72 -38.05
N THR A 437 -22.91 -3.99 -36.82
CA THR A 437 -24.14 -3.42 -36.24
C THR A 437 -23.80 -2.54 -35.05
N PHE A 438 -24.27 -1.30 -35.08
CA PHE A 438 -24.42 -0.45 -33.91
C PHE A 438 -25.88 -0.49 -33.50
N ARG A 439 -26.19 -0.91 -32.26
CA ARG A 439 -27.55 -1.14 -31.81
C ARG A 439 -27.77 -0.69 -30.38
N SER A 440 -28.91 -0.08 -30.11
CA SER A 440 -29.41 0.24 -28.77
C SER A 440 -30.33 -0.85 -28.24
N ALA A 441 -30.57 -0.83 -26.91
CA ALA A 441 -31.42 -1.81 -26.24
C ALA A 441 -32.90 -1.75 -26.70
N ASP A 442 -33.39 -0.57 -27.07
CA ASP A 442 -34.75 -0.34 -27.58
C ASP A 442 -34.93 -0.70 -29.06
N GLY A 443 -33.88 -1.21 -29.73
CA GLY A 443 -33.97 -1.77 -31.07
C GLY A 443 -33.60 -0.82 -32.21
N GLN A 444 -33.19 0.43 -31.93
CA GLN A 444 -32.61 1.28 -32.94
C GLN A 444 -31.26 0.71 -33.38
N GLN A 445 -30.98 0.74 -34.68
CA GLN A 445 -29.73 0.18 -35.20
C GLN A 445 -29.25 0.83 -36.50
N ILE A 446 -27.94 0.85 -36.66
CA ILE A 446 -27.22 1.16 -37.89
C ILE A 446 -26.47 -0.11 -38.29
N VAL A 447 -26.71 -0.61 -39.50
CA VAL A 447 -26.11 -1.85 -40.00
C VAL A 447 -25.35 -1.56 -41.28
N LEU A 448 -24.07 -1.94 -41.31
CA LEU A 448 -23.26 -2.01 -42.52
C LEU A 448 -23.13 -3.48 -42.91
N ASP A 449 -23.75 -3.88 -44.01
CA ASP A 449 -23.71 -5.26 -44.52
C ASP A 449 -22.85 -5.32 -45.79
N GLY A 450 -21.63 -5.85 -45.67
CA GLY A 450 -20.70 -5.96 -46.79
C GLY A 450 -21.11 -7.00 -47.83
N GLY A 451 -21.84 -8.05 -47.41
CA GLY A 451 -22.33 -9.10 -48.30
C GLY A 451 -23.45 -8.60 -49.20
N ALA A 452 -24.43 -7.91 -48.60
CA ALA A 452 -25.52 -7.27 -49.33
C ALA A 452 -25.12 -5.93 -49.99
N ARG A 453 -23.99 -5.35 -49.55
CA ARG A 453 -23.53 -3.99 -49.92
C ARG A 453 -24.55 -2.92 -49.54
N THR A 454 -25.15 -3.06 -48.36
CA THR A 454 -26.19 -2.16 -47.87
C THR A 454 -25.76 -1.41 -46.62
N VAL A 455 -26.28 -0.19 -46.46
CA VAL A 455 -26.28 0.54 -45.19
C VAL A 455 -27.72 0.77 -44.79
N SER A 456 -28.12 0.34 -43.59
CA SER A 456 -29.48 0.54 -43.10
C SER A 456 -29.53 1.23 -41.75
N PHE A 457 -30.56 2.07 -41.59
CA PHE A 457 -30.94 2.74 -40.36
C PHE A 457 -32.33 2.26 -40.00
N THR A 458 -32.48 1.71 -38.79
CA THR A 458 -33.77 1.19 -38.30
C THR A 458 -34.07 1.86 -36.97
N ASP A 459 -35.29 2.35 -36.77
CA ASP A 459 -35.76 2.78 -35.46
C ASP A 459 -36.27 1.59 -34.64
N GLY A 460 -36.56 1.80 -33.35
CA GLY A 460 -37.13 0.76 -32.49
C GLY A 460 -38.60 0.40 -32.79
N HIS A 461 -39.26 1.12 -33.70
CA HIS A 461 -40.69 0.99 -34.01
C HIS A 461 -40.96 0.33 -35.38
N GLY A 462 -39.91 0.01 -36.14
CA GLY A 462 -39.98 -0.69 -37.43
C GLY A 462 -39.82 0.20 -38.67
N SER A 463 -39.62 1.52 -38.53
CA SER A 463 -39.28 2.38 -39.66
C SER A 463 -37.83 2.14 -40.08
N THR A 464 -37.57 2.14 -41.38
CA THR A 464 -36.27 1.80 -41.96
C THR A 464 -35.89 2.68 -43.13
N VAL A 465 -34.62 3.05 -43.20
CA VAL A 465 -33.98 3.64 -44.38
C VAL A 465 -32.84 2.72 -44.79
N GLU A 466 -32.93 2.14 -45.99
CA GLU A 466 -31.93 1.21 -46.53
C GLU A 466 -31.35 1.77 -47.83
N LEU A 467 -30.02 1.89 -47.86
CA LEU A 467 -29.25 2.26 -49.04
C LEU A 467 -28.60 0.99 -49.58
N GLY A 468 -29.12 0.47 -50.69
CA GLY A 468 -28.57 -0.68 -51.39
C GLY A 468 -28.05 -0.35 -52.79
N PRO A 469 -27.38 -1.31 -53.47
CA PRO A 469 -26.76 -1.08 -54.77
C PRO A 469 -27.78 -0.87 -55.90
N GLU A 470 -28.99 -1.44 -55.76
CA GLU A 470 -30.04 -1.37 -56.79
C GLU A 470 -31.12 -0.34 -56.47
N LYS A 471 -31.39 -0.08 -55.19
CA LYS A 471 -32.45 0.84 -54.75
C LYS A 471 -32.15 1.46 -53.39
N LEU A 472 -32.66 2.67 -53.18
CA LEU A 472 -32.85 3.27 -51.87
C LEU A 472 -34.30 3.02 -51.44
N ARG A 473 -34.50 2.49 -50.25
CA ARG A 473 -35.83 2.19 -49.69
C ARG A 473 -36.04 2.97 -48.39
N ILE A 474 -37.18 3.66 -48.30
CA ILE A 474 -37.67 4.26 -47.06
C ILE A 474 -38.99 3.58 -46.74
N THR A 475 -39.10 3.02 -45.53
CA THR A 475 -40.32 2.41 -45.01
C THR A 475 -40.64 3.09 -43.69
N ALA A 476 -41.86 3.61 -43.55
CA ALA A 476 -42.33 4.18 -42.29
C ALA A 476 -43.37 3.23 -41.67
N ALA A 477 -43.24 2.94 -40.38
CA ALA A 477 -44.27 2.22 -39.62
C ALA A 477 -45.39 3.16 -39.13
N ALA A 478 -45.20 4.47 -39.32
CA ALA A 478 -46.13 5.54 -39.00
C ALA A 478 -46.35 6.43 -40.25
N ASP A 479 -47.10 7.53 -40.08
CA ASP A 479 -47.37 8.48 -41.16
C ASP A 479 -46.07 9.04 -41.76
N LEU A 480 -45.91 8.93 -43.09
CA LEU A 480 -44.78 9.48 -43.84
C LEU A 480 -45.17 10.82 -44.45
N VAL A 481 -44.55 11.89 -43.97
CA VAL A 481 -44.77 13.25 -44.48
C VAL A 481 -43.56 13.72 -45.29
N LEU A 482 -43.78 14.09 -46.55
CA LEU A 482 -42.77 14.70 -47.43
C LEU A 482 -43.17 16.15 -47.72
N GLU A 483 -42.47 17.12 -47.13
CA GLU A 483 -42.82 18.54 -47.22
C GLU A 483 -41.65 19.42 -47.68
N ALA A 484 -41.98 20.49 -48.40
CA ALA A 484 -41.04 21.53 -48.80
C ALA A 484 -41.60 22.94 -48.49
N PRO A 485 -41.72 23.34 -47.21
CA PRO A 485 -42.37 24.60 -46.85
C PRO A 485 -41.70 25.82 -47.51
N GLY A 486 -42.48 26.60 -48.25
CA GLY A 486 -42.01 27.79 -48.97
C GLY A 486 -41.06 27.50 -50.14
N LYS A 487 -40.96 26.25 -50.60
CA LYS A 487 -40.06 25.80 -51.68
C LYS A 487 -40.78 24.86 -52.65
N ALA A 488 -40.17 24.61 -53.81
CA ALA A 488 -40.69 23.66 -54.79
C ALA A 488 -40.17 22.24 -54.49
N MET A 489 -41.09 21.26 -54.40
CA MET A 489 -40.77 19.83 -54.39
C MET A 489 -40.79 19.30 -55.84
N LYS A 490 -39.69 18.69 -56.30
CA LYS A 490 -39.57 18.13 -57.66
C LYS A 490 -39.14 16.68 -57.59
N ILE A 491 -40.01 15.78 -58.03
CA ILE A 491 -39.70 14.36 -58.22
C ILE A 491 -39.51 14.13 -59.72
N ARG A 492 -38.32 13.67 -60.14
CA ARG A 492 -38.01 13.38 -61.54
C ARG A 492 -37.49 11.95 -61.64
N ALA A 493 -38.25 11.08 -62.28
CA ALA A 493 -37.89 9.71 -62.53
C ALA A 493 -38.33 9.30 -63.93
N LYS A 494 -37.82 8.17 -64.43
CA LYS A 494 -38.30 7.57 -65.68
C LYS A 494 -39.79 7.20 -65.58
N THR A 495 -40.21 6.76 -64.40
CA THR A 495 -41.59 6.41 -64.05
C THR A 495 -41.85 6.83 -62.60
N VAL A 496 -43.07 7.29 -62.30
CA VAL A 496 -43.55 7.61 -60.94
C VAL A 496 -44.91 6.97 -60.77
N ASP A 497 -45.02 6.05 -59.82
CA ASP A 497 -46.24 5.27 -59.56
C ASP A 497 -46.76 5.60 -58.14
N PHE A 498 -48.07 5.74 -58.00
CA PHE A 498 -48.76 5.90 -56.72
C PHE A 498 -49.75 4.74 -56.59
N GLU A 499 -49.53 3.91 -55.57
CA GLU A 499 -50.30 2.69 -55.32
C GLU A 499 -50.89 2.75 -53.91
N GLU A 500 -52.13 2.31 -53.75
CA GLU A 500 -52.74 2.07 -52.44
C GLU A 500 -52.49 0.62 -52.05
N ALA A 501 -51.93 0.40 -50.86
CA ALA A 501 -51.54 -0.90 -50.33
C ALA A 501 -52.65 -1.55 -49.49
#